data_AF-A0A2D8AAZ2-F1
#
_entry.id   AF-A0A2D8AAZ2-F1
#
_cell.length_a   1.000
_cell.length_b   1.000
_cell.length_c   1.000
_cell.angle_alpha   90.00
_cell.angle_beta   90.00
_cell.angle_gamma   90.00
#
_symmetry.space_group_name_H-M   'P 1'
#
loop_
_entity.id
_entity.type
_entity.pdbx_description
1 polymer ?
#
loop_
_entity_poly.entity_id
_entity_poly.type
_entity_poly.pdbx_seq_one_letter_code
_entity_poly.pdbx_strand_id
1 'polypeptide(L)'
;MELNVVVSNEIVDGVTWYSFNFGHYTVKPKRIIRYPCGRHGAAAKRYHYHCEFIGFGDMLNWHKGSAAGELLTEAIDRKRNPKFDPKKLNWVGNVAIIEEQNKPT
;
A
#
# COMPACT_ATOMS: atom_id res chain seq x y z
N MET A 1 -11.01 4.06 -6.57
CA MET A 1 -10.49 2.67 -6.65
C MET A 1 -10.32 2.16 -5.24
N GLU A 2 -10.61 0.89 -4.97
CA GLU A 2 -10.37 0.25 -3.67
C GLU A 2 -9.38 -0.90 -3.84
N LEU A 3 -8.53 -1.13 -2.84
CA LEU A 3 -7.51 -2.18 -2.84
C LEU A 3 -7.57 -2.99 -1.55
N ASN A 4 -7.40 -4.30 -1.64
CA ASN A 4 -7.22 -5.18 -0.51
C ASN A 4 -5.73 -5.30 -0.19
N VAL A 5 -5.33 -4.84 0.99
CA VAL A 5 -3.95 -4.86 1.49
C VAL A 5 -3.83 -5.74 2.73
N VAL A 6 -2.59 -6.07 3.07
CA VAL A 6 -2.22 -6.83 4.26
C VAL A 6 -1.43 -5.89 5.16
N VAL A 7 -1.89 -5.66 6.39
CA VAL A 7 -1.28 -4.72 7.34
C VAL A 7 -1.17 -5.39 8.70
N SER A 8 -0.11 -5.10 9.45
CA SER A 8 -0.02 -5.52 10.85
C SER A 8 -1.19 -4.97 11.66
N ASN A 9 -1.80 -5.77 12.53
CA ASN A 9 -2.93 -5.32 13.35
C ASN A 9 -2.88 -5.78 14.82
N GLU A 10 -2.03 -6.75 15.13
CA GLU A 10 -1.81 -7.19 16.50
C GLU A 10 -0.33 -7.56 16.70
N ILE A 11 0.22 -7.17 17.84
CA ILE A 11 1.58 -7.52 18.25
C ILE A 11 1.50 -8.89 18.93
N VAL A 12 2.25 -9.86 18.41
CA VAL A 12 2.47 -11.14 19.07
C VAL A 12 3.82 -11.06 19.77
N ASP A 13 3.79 -10.85 21.07
CA ASP A 13 4.98 -10.70 21.90
C ASP A 13 5.66 -12.06 22.12
N GLY A 14 6.87 -12.20 21.59
CA GLY A 14 7.75 -13.32 21.84
C GLY A 14 8.90 -12.89 22.73
N VAL A 15 9.35 -13.77 23.63
CA VAL A 15 10.39 -13.52 24.65
C VAL A 15 11.70 -12.93 24.09
N THR A 16 11.95 -12.99 22.77
CA THR A 16 13.18 -12.50 22.14
C THR A 16 12.97 -11.76 20.82
N TRP A 17 11.79 -11.85 20.20
CA TRP A 17 11.47 -11.25 18.90
C TRP A 17 9.99 -10.84 18.86
N TYR A 18 9.70 -9.70 18.24
CA TYR A 18 8.32 -9.31 17.99
C TYR A 18 7.84 -9.92 16.67
N SER A 19 6.70 -10.59 16.73
CA SER A 19 5.93 -10.99 15.56
C SER A 19 4.67 -10.13 15.45
N PHE A 20 4.10 -10.05 14.26
CA PHE A 20 2.84 -9.36 14.02
C PHE A 20 1.85 -10.35 13.43
N ASN A 21 0.62 -10.30 13.93
CA ASN A 21 -0.51 -10.80 13.15
C ASN A 21 -0.87 -9.74 12.11
N PHE A 22 -1.30 -10.23 10.95
CA PHE A 22 -1.64 -9.39 9.81
C PHE A 22 -3.14 -9.50 9.52
N GLY A 23 -3.78 -8.34 9.41
CA GLY A 23 -5.16 -8.21 8.98
C GLY A 23 -5.28 -7.97 7.47
N HIS A 24 -6.48 -8.23 6.94
CA HIS A 24 -6.85 -7.90 5.57
C HIS A 24 -7.78 -6.69 5.57
N TYR A 25 -7.38 -5.64 4.83
CA TYR A 25 -8.10 -4.38 4.83
C TYR A 25 -8.41 -3.92 3.42
N THR A 26 -9.64 -3.46 3.21
CA THR A 26 -10.01 -2.71 2.01
C THR A 26 -9.71 -1.23 2.23
N VAL A 27 -8.81 -0.68 1.42
CA VAL A 27 -8.32 0.70 1.56
C VAL A 27 -8.59 1.51 0.29
N LYS A 28 -8.69 2.82 0.47
CA LYS A 28 -8.72 3.78 -0.64
C LYS A 28 -7.32 4.39 -0.78
N PRO A 29 -6.57 4.04 -1.85
CA PRO A 29 -5.25 4.59 -2.07
C PRO A 29 -5.32 6.07 -2.43
N LYS A 30 -4.43 6.88 -1.85
CA LYS A 30 -4.17 8.27 -2.25
C LYS A 30 -3.30 8.34 -3.49
N ARG A 31 -2.28 7.48 -3.53
CA ARG A 31 -1.37 7.33 -4.69
C ARG A 31 -0.88 5.90 -4.82
N ILE A 32 -0.47 5.55 -6.03
CA ILE A 32 0.15 4.28 -6.37
C ILE A 32 1.58 4.58 -6.83
N ILE A 33 2.54 3.84 -6.30
CA ILE A 33 3.95 3.97 -6.66
C ILE A 33 4.36 2.69 -7.38
N ARG A 34 5.09 2.82 -8.48
CA ARG A 34 5.70 1.68 -9.17
C ARG A 34 7.20 1.69 -8.98
N TYR A 35 7.76 0.53 -8.70
CA TYR A 35 9.19 0.31 -8.52
C TYR A 35 9.66 -0.69 -9.57
N PRO A 36 10.67 -0.35 -10.39
CA PRO A 36 11.21 -1.28 -11.37
C PRO A 36 11.70 -2.57 -10.73
N CYS A 37 11.53 -3.71 -11.40
CA CYS A 37 12.01 -5.00 -10.89
C CYS A 37 12.69 -5.86 -11.96
N GLY A 38 13.54 -6.77 -11.49
CA GLY A 38 14.35 -7.68 -12.30
C GLY A 38 15.73 -7.14 -12.67
N ARG A 39 16.57 -8.01 -13.24
CA ARG A 39 17.98 -7.71 -13.60
C ARG A 39 18.16 -6.52 -14.54
N HIS A 40 17.14 -6.22 -15.34
CA HIS A 40 17.16 -5.11 -16.31
C HIS A 40 16.40 -3.86 -15.82
N GLY A 41 15.93 -3.85 -14.57
CA GLY A 41 15.26 -2.71 -13.95
C GLY A 41 14.15 -2.10 -14.81
N ALA A 42 14.18 -0.77 -14.98
CA ALA A 42 13.17 -0.04 -15.73
C ALA A 42 13.10 -0.42 -17.22
N ALA A 43 14.21 -0.91 -17.80
CA ALA A 43 14.27 -1.31 -19.21
C ALA A 43 13.38 -2.54 -19.51
N ALA A 44 13.16 -3.41 -18.52
CA ALA A 44 12.26 -4.55 -18.67
C ALA A 44 10.77 -4.19 -18.59
N LYS A 45 10.42 -2.93 -18.25
CA LYS A 45 9.03 -2.48 -18.00
C LYS A 45 8.27 -3.38 -17.01
N ARG A 46 8.98 -4.05 -16.11
CA ARG A 46 8.42 -4.86 -15.02
C ARG A 46 8.48 -4.04 -13.75
N TYR A 47 7.36 -4.00 -13.04
CA TYR A 47 7.23 -3.21 -11.82
C TYR A 47 6.53 -4.02 -10.73
N HIS A 48 6.93 -3.79 -9.49
CA HIS A 48 6.07 -4.01 -8.34
C HIS A 48 5.39 -2.70 -7.98
N TYR A 49 4.19 -2.80 -7.40
CA TYR A 49 3.35 -1.64 -7.13
C TYR A 49 3.08 -1.56 -5.64
N HIS A 50 3.14 -0.36 -5.10
CA HIS A 50 2.73 -0.07 -3.73
C HIS A 50 1.59 0.94 -3.77
N CYS A 51 0.67 0.85 -2.83
CA CYS A 51 -0.31 1.88 -2.58
C CYS A 51 0.01 2.62 -1.30
N GLU A 52 -0.17 3.92 -1.33
CA GLU A 52 -0.21 4.72 -0.12
C GLU A 52 -1.65 5.08 0.24
N PHE A 53 -1.99 4.96 1.51
CA PHE A 53 -3.32 5.20 2.04
C PHE A 53 -3.23 5.68 3.50
N ILE A 54 -4.32 6.23 4.03
CA ILE A 54 -4.39 6.61 5.44
C ILE A 54 -4.83 5.39 6.25
N GLY A 55 -4.05 5.01 7.25
CA GLY A 55 -4.38 3.91 8.15
C GLY A 55 -5.61 4.23 9.00
N PHE A 56 -6.29 3.18 9.46
CA PHE A 56 -7.52 3.27 10.25
C PHE A 56 -7.73 2.03 11.10
N GLY A 57 -8.71 2.08 12.01
CA GLY A 57 -9.11 0.92 12.81
C GLY A 57 -7.98 0.43 13.71
N ASP A 58 -7.77 -0.88 13.70
CA ASP A 58 -6.77 -1.63 14.47
C ASP A 58 -5.42 -1.78 13.75
N MET A 59 -5.21 -1.09 12.62
CA MET A 59 -3.93 -1.12 11.92
C MET A 59 -2.80 -0.62 12.82
N LEU A 60 -1.66 -1.30 12.74
CA LEU A 60 -0.43 -0.95 13.43
C LEU A 60 0.62 -0.46 12.44
N ASN A 61 1.37 0.56 12.85
CA ASN A 61 2.56 1.00 12.14
C ASN A 61 3.77 0.12 12.50
N TRP A 62 4.89 0.36 11.83
CA TRP A 62 6.14 -0.38 12.05
C TRP A 62 6.74 -0.19 13.45
N HIS A 63 6.33 0.87 14.16
CA HIS A 63 6.68 1.13 15.56
C HIS A 63 5.72 0.49 16.56
N LYS A 64 4.76 -0.32 16.09
CA LYS A 64 3.73 -0.96 16.92
C LYS A 64 2.72 0.01 17.55
N GLY A 65 2.72 1.26 17.09
CA GLY A 65 1.68 2.23 17.43
C GLY A 65 0.47 2.07 16.53
N SER A 66 -0.65 2.66 16.92
CA SER A 66 -1.81 2.80 16.04
C SER A 66 -1.39 3.55 14.78
N ALA A 67 -1.77 3.02 13.61
CA ALA A 67 -1.59 3.69 12.33
C ALA A 67 -2.81 4.54 11.92
N ALA A 68 -3.80 4.71 12.80
CA ALA A 68 -5.00 5.47 12.51
C ALA A 68 -4.65 6.94 12.21
N GLY A 69 -4.96 7.41 11.00
CA GLY A 69 -4.61 8.75 10.53
C GLY A 69 -3.20 8.89 9.95
N GLU A 70 -2.36 7.85 10.03
CA GLU A 70 -1.00 7.87 9.50
C GLU A 70 -0.97 7.44 8.02
N LEU A 71 0.01 7.95 7.26
CA LEU A 71 0.23 7.54 5.87
C LEU A 71 1.00 6.21 5.86
N LEU A 72 0.32 5.14 5.45
CA LEU A 72 0.92 3.82 5.27
C LEU A 72 1.25 3.56 3.80
N THR A 73 2.24 2.71 3.58
CA THR A 73 2.67 2.26 2.25
C THR A 73 2.72 0.75 2.21
N GLU A 74 1.88 0.12 1.40
CA GLU A 74 1.83 -1.34 1.31
C GLU A 74 1.94 -1.85 -0.12
N ALA A 75 2.50 -3.05 -0.28
CA ALA A 75 2.62 -3.71 -1.57
C ALA A 75 1.24 -4.16 -2.09
N ILE A 76 1.00 -3.96 -3.38
CA ILE A 76 -0.23 -4.40 -4.05
C ILE A 76 -0.04 -5.83 -4.56
N ASP A 77 -0.63 -6.79 -3.86
CA ASP A 77 -0.75 -8.17 -4.35
C ASP A 77 -1.85 -8.25 -5.42
N ARG A 78 -1.44 -8.50 -6.68
CA ARG A 78 -2.35 -8.64 -7.82
C ARG A 78 -3.26 -9.87 -7.73
N LYS A 79 -2.91 -10.89 -6.94
CA LYS A 79 -3.79 -12.04 -6.71
C LYS A 79 -5.01 -11.64 -5.85
N ARG A 80 -4.78 -10.77 -4.85
CA ARG A 80 -5.84 -10.21 -3.99
C ARG A 80 -6.59 -9.05 -4.65
N ASN A 81 -5.97 -8.43 -5.65
CA ASN A 81 -6.49 -7.30 -6.40
C ASN A 81 -6.56 -7.59 -7.91
N PRO A 82 -7.34 -8.57 -8.37
CA PRO A 82 -7.38 -8.95 -9.79
C PRO A 82 -7.90 -7.84 -10.71
N LYS A 83 -8.69 -6.90 -10.15
CA LYS A 83 -9.20 -5.72 -10.86
C LYS A 83 -8.20 -4.56 -10.96
N PHE A 84 -7.07 -4.64 -10.26
CA PHE A 84 -6.02 -3.62 -10.33
C PHE A 84 -5.31 -3.69 -11.69
N ASP A 85 -5.53 -2.65 -12.50
CA ASP A 85 -4.94 -2.49 -13.82
C ASP A 85 -4.05 -1.24 -13.86
N PRO A 86 -2.72 -1.40 -13.68
CA PRO A 86 -1.80 -0.27 -13.64
C PRO A 86 -1.67 0.46 -14.98
N LYS A 87 -2.13 -0.12 -16.10
CA LYS A 87 -2.09 0.54 -17.41
C LYS A 87 -3.14 1.62 -17.58
N LYS A 88 -4.20 1.58 -16.76
CA LYS A 88 -5.29 2.57 -16.76
C LYS A 88 -5.03 3.78 -15.86
N LEU A 89 -3.89 3.79 -15.16
CA LEU A 89 -3.53 4.89 -14.27
C LEU A 89 -2.77 5.98 -15.02
N ASN A 90 -2.99 7.23 -14.63
CA ASN A 90 -2.26 8.38 -15.12
C ASN A 90 -0.95 8.52 -14.34
N TRP A 91 0.18 8.15 -14.98
CA TRP A 91 1.49 8.14 -14.34
C TRP A 91 2.25 9.46 -14.56
N VAL A 92 2.76 10.03 -13.47
CA VAL A 92 3.77 11.08 -13.48
C VAL A 92 5.06 10.48 -12.90
N GLY A 93 6.01 10.17 -13.78
CA GLY A 93 7.21 9.41 -13.40
C GLY A 93 6.85 8.01 -12.88
N ASN A 94 7.11 7.76 -11.60
CA ASN A 94 6.81 6.47 -10.93
C ASN A 94 5.58 6.53 -10.02
N VAL A 95 4.82 7.62 -10.04
CA VAL A 95 3.68 7.82 -9.15
C VAL A 95 2.42 8.07 -9.97
N ALA A 96 1.33 7.45 -9.58
CA ALA A 96 -0.02 7.77 -10.05
C ALA A 96 -0.83 8.30 -8.88
N ILE A 97 -1.34 9.53 -9.00
CA ILE A 97 -2.21 10.14 -7.98
C ILE A 97 -3.64 9.64 -8.23
N ILE A 98 -4.30 9.16 -7.17
CA ILE A 98 -5.64 8.55 -7.24
C ILE A 98 -6.71 9.48 -6.66
N GLU A 99 -6.39 10.15 -5.55
CA GLU A 99 -7.27 11.15 -4.95
C GLU A 99 -6.97 12.52 -5.59
N GLU A 100 -7.94 13.08 -6.30
CA GLU A 100 -7.91 14.51 -6.62
C GLU A 100 -8.01 15.30 -5.31
N GLN A 101 -7.16 16.31 -5.17
CA GLN A 101 -7.24 17.27 -4.07
C GLN A 101 -8.68 17.77 -3.98
N ASN A 102 -9.33 17.58 -2.83
CA ASN A 102 -10.56 18.30 -2.51
C ASN A 102 -10.33 19.78 -2.82
N LYS A 103 -10.89 20.28 -3.92
CA LYS A 103 -11.00 21.72 -4.12
C LYS A 103 -11.91 22.22 -3.00
N PRO A 104 -11.49 23.17 -2.17
CA PRO A 104 -12.41 23.83 -1.27
C PRO A 104 -13.47 24.53 -2.14
N THR A 105 -14.72 24.10 -2.02
CA THR A 105 -15.91 24.89 -2.39
C THR A 105 -16.08 26.06 -1.44
#